data_AF-A0A7V1H5A3-F1
#
_entry.id   AF-A0A7V1H5A3-F1
#
_cell.length_a   1.000
_cell.length_b   1.000
_cell.length_c   1.000
_cell.angle_alpha   90.00
_cell.angle_beta   90.00
_cell.angle_gamma   90.00
#
_symmetry.space_group_name_H-M   'P 1'
#
loop_
_entity.id
_entity.type
_entity.pdbx_description
1 polymer ?
#
loop_
_entity_poly.entity_id
_entity_poly.type
_entity_poly.pdbx_seq_one_letter_code
_entity_poly.pdbx_strand_id
1 'polypeptide(L)' 'MKKSILFLCTHNSARSQMAEGLVNHFFKEHYEAFSAGTVATTVNPCAVKVM' A
#
# COMPACT_ATOMS: atom_id res chain seq x y z
N MET A 1 -18.05 1.41 -10.88
CA MET A 1 -16.63 1.76 -11.15
C MET A 1 -15.96 1.99 -9.80
N LYS A 2 -14.83 1.33 -9.52
CA LYS A 2 -14.11 1.51 -8.25
C LYS A 2 -13.36 2.83 -8.25
N LYS A 3 -13.19 3.45 -7.08
CA LYS A 3 -12.36 4.65 -6.94
C LYS A 3 -10.91 4.24 -6.69
N SER A 4 -9.97 4.85 -7.40
CA SER A 4 -8.55 4.59 -7.21
C SER A 4 -7.99 5.42 -6.04
N ILE A 5 -7.11 4.82 -5.24
CA ILE A 5 -6.41 5.47 -4.12
C ILE A 5 -4.90 5.28 -4.31
N LEU A 6 -4.11 6.33 -4.12
CA LEU A 6 -2.65 6.26 -4.10
C LEU A 6 -2.10 6.64 -2.73
N PHE A 7 -1.42 5.71 -2.07
CA PHE A 7 -0.70 5.96 -0.82
C PHE A 7 0.76 6.30 -1.07
N LEU A 8 1.21 7.43 -0.53
CA LEU A 8 2.59 7.92 -0.69
C LEU A 8 3.36 7.82 0.63
N CYS A 9 4.58 7.28 0.58
CA CYS A 9 5.57 7.43 1.65
C CYS A 9 6.97 7.64 1.07
N THR A 10 7.99 7.86 1.90
CA THR A 10 9.35 8.11 1.37
C THR A 10 9.91 6.93 0.57
N HIS A 11 9.84 5.71 1.12
CA HIS A 11 10.57 4.57 0.58
C HIS A 11 9.73 3.51 -0.13
N ASN A 12 8.41 3.69 -0.17
CA ASN A 12 7.46 2.64 -0.56
C ASN A 12 7.69 1.28 0.13
N SER A 13 8.27 1.29 1.34
CA SER A 13 8.82 0.07 1.96
C SER A 13 7.91 -0.52 3.05
N ALA A 14 7.22 0.31 3.83
CA ALA A 14 6.38 -0.17 4.94
C ALA A 14 4.99 0.46 4.94
N ARG A 15 4.88 1.74 5.36
CA ARG A 15 3.60 2.43 5.58
C ARG A 15 2.65 2.37 4.38
N SER A 16 3.11 2.76 3.20
CA SER A 16 2.27 2.79 2.00
C SER A 16 1.93 1.39 1.48
N GLN A 17 2.82 0.40 1.65
CA GLN A 17 2.59 -1.00 1.30
C GLN A 17 1.52 -1.64 2.18
N MET A 18 1.61 -1.45 3.51
CA MET A 18 0.59 -1.95 4.44
C MET A 18 -0.77 -1.30 4.16
N ALA A 19 -0.82 0.01 3.89
CA ALA A 19 -2.06 0.71 3.56
C ALA A 19 -2.71 0.19 2.26
N GLU A 20 -1.92 -0.03 1.21
CA GLU A 20 -2.38 -0.66 -0.03
C GLU A 20 -2.99 -2.04 0.23
N GLY A 21 -2.25 -2.91 0.95
CA GLY A 21 -2.70 -4.26 1.27
C GLY A 21 -4.00 -4.29 2.08
N LEU A 22 -4.11 -3.46 3.13
CA LEU A 22 -5.33 -3.36 3.94
C LEU A 22 -6.54 -2.93 3.10
N VAL A 23 -6.38 -1.92 2.24
CA VAL A 23 -7.50 -1.43 1.42
C VAL A 23 -7.93 -2.47 0.39
N ASN A 24 -6.96 -3.08 -0.29
CA ASN A 24 -7.22 -4.11 -1.29
C ASN A 24 -7.74 -5.41 -0.67
N HIS A 25 -7.55 -5.65 0.63
CA HIS A 25 -8.15 -6.77 1.33
C HIS A 25 -9.58 -6.47 1.80
N PHE A 26 -9.77 -5.40 2.58
CA PHE A 26 -11.03 -5.13 3.28
C PHE A 26 -12.06 -4.34 2.45
N PHE A 27 -11.61 -3.52 1.49
CA PHE A 27 -12.48 -2.56 0.79
C PHE A 27 -12.45 -2.70 -0.73
N LYS A 28 -12.02 -3.86 -1.24
CA LYS A 28 -11.89 -4.13 -2.67
C LYS A 28 -13.17 -3.93 -3.48
N GLU A 29 -14.35 -3.98 -2.88
CA GLU A 29 -15.62 -3.74 -3.60
C GLU A 29 -15.82 -2.27 -3.97
N HIS A 30 -15.20 -1.36 -3.21
CA HIS A 30 -15.36 0.09 -3.38
C HIS A 30 -14.12 0.76 -3.97
N TYR A 31 -12.95 0.24 -3.66
CA TYR A 31 -11.66 0.88 -3.97
C TYR A 31 -10.69 -0.06 -4.66
N GLU A 32 -9.75 0.56 -5.36
CA GLU A 32 -8.53 -0.04 -5.87
C GLU A 32 -7.36 0.80 -5.38
N ALA A 33 -6.53 0.25 -4.50
CA ALA A 33 -5.42 0.96 -3.89
C ALA A 33 -4.09 0.61 -4.58
N PHE A 34 -3.23 1.62 -4.63
CA PHE A 34 -1.86 1.58 -5.10
C PHE A 34 -0.95 2.29 -4.09
N SER A 35 0.34 2.02 -4.14
CA SER A 35 1.34 2.72 -3.34
C SER A 35 2.56 3.14 -4.16
N ALA A 36 3.19 4.22 -3.73
CA ALA A 36 4.44 4.70 -4.30
C ALA A 36 5.32 5.37 -3.24
N GLY A 37 6.55 5.69 -3.62
CA GLY A 37 7.39 6.54 -2.79
C GLY A 37 8.37 7.40 -3.55
N THR A 38 8.80 8.48 -2.91
CA THR A 38 9.72 9.46 -3.50
C THR A 38 11.08 8.86 -3.83
N VAL A 39 11.51 7.83 -3.07
CA VAL A 39 12.72 7.04 -3.31
C VAL A 39 12.38 5.57 -3.01
N ALA A 40 11.79 4.86 -3.96
CA ALA A 40 11.37 3.48 -3.74
C ALA A 40 12.57 2.56 -3.39
N THR A 41 12.39 1.71 -2.38
CA THR A 41 13.34 0.68 -1.98
C THR A 41 12.65 -0.69 -1.92
N THR A 42 13.28 -1.67 -1.31
CA THR A 42 12.64 -2.97 -1.03
C THR A 42 11.55 -2.86 0.04
N VAL A 43 10.54 -3.72 -0.05
CA VAL A 43 9.50 -3.85 0.98
C VAL A 43 10.14 -4.33 2.28
N ASN A 44 9.81 -3.66 3.38
CA ASN A 44 10.32 -3.98 4.70
C ASN A 44 9.82 -5.39 5.10
N PRO A 45 10.72 -6.35 5.42
CA PRO A 45 10.30 -7.70 5.81
C PRO A 45 9.36 -7.73 7.00
N CYS A 46 9.47 -6.78 7.93
CA CYS A 46 8.53 -6.67 9.05
C CYS A 46 7.13 -6.27 8.59
N ALA A 47 7.01 -5.42 7.56
CA ALA A 47 5.71 -5.09 6.98
C ALA A 47 5.06 -6.33 6.35
N VAL A 48 5.83 -7.19 5.68
CA VAL A 48 5.32 -8.47 5.15
C VAL A 48 4.90 -9.40 6.30
N LYS A 49 5.66 -9.46 7.39
CA LYS A 49 5.40 -10.38 8.51
C LYS A 49 4.11 -10.08 9.27
N VAL A 50 3.67 -8.82 9.30
CA VAL A 50 2.50 -8.38 10.09
C VAL A 50 1.23 -8.20 9.26
N MET A 51 1.34 -8.33 7.94
CA MET A 51 0.26 -8.18 6.96
C MET A 51 -0.24 -9.54 6.51
#